data_AF-A0A263DK03-F1
#
_entry.id   AF-A0A263DK03-F1
#
_cell.length_a   1.000
_cell.length_b   1.000
_cell.length_c   1.000
_cell.angle_alpha   90.00
_cell.angle_beta   90.00
_cell.angle_gamma   90.00
#
_symmetry.space_group_name_H-M   'P 1'
#
loop_
_entity.id
_entity.type
_entity.pdbx_description
1 polymer ?
#
loop_
_entity_poly.entity_id
_entity_poly.type
_entity_poly.pdbx_seq_one_letter_code
_entity_poly.pdbx_strand_id
1 'polypeptide(L)'
;MNAINLVMAGTVGVLYGTGFTLLLSRSLMRVLIGVVVLGHGTNLLLQLVGGPPGRAPILGSAAPETFTDPLPQALALTAIVITFALTTFLLALGYRSYVLVGHDEVQDDVEDRRIARQKGPSVPLEDDDEEPDPLARAEHADDEVESAAKGRDDA
;
A
#
# COMPACT_ATOMS: atom_id res chain seq x y z
N MET A 1 32.26 18.95 -11.48
CA MET A 1 30.94 19.46 -11.05
C MET A 1 29.89 18.61 -11.74
N ASN A 2 29.16 17.79 -10.98
CA ASN A 2 28.07 16.97 -11.53
C ASN A 2 26.96 17.94 -11.97
N ALA A 3 26.88 18.23 -13.26
CA ALA A 3 25.69 18.86 -13.81
C ALA A 3 24.58 17.81 -13.74
N ILE A 4 23.80 17.85 -12.66
CA ILE A 4 22.55 17.09 -12.58
C ILE A 4 21.77 17.41 -13.85
N ASN A 5 21.42 16.38 -14.61
CA ASN A 5 20.67 16.57 -15.84
C ASN A 5 19.23 16.99 -15.49
N LEU A 6 19.00 18.31 -15.45
CA LEU A 6 17.74 18.91 -15.01
C LEU A 6 16.55 18.42 -15.84
N VAL A 7 16.76 18.13 -17.13
CA VAL A 7 15.71 17.59 -18.01
C VAL A 7 15.32 16.19 -17.56
N MET A 8 16.30 15.34 -17.26
CA MET A 8 16.04 13.98 -16.76
C MET A 8 15.40 14.02 -15.37
N ALA A 9 15.89 14.88 -14.47
CA ALA A 9 15.29 15.06 -13.15
C ALA A 9 13.83 15.56 -13.22
N GLY A 10 13.55 16.55 -14.07
CA GLY A 10 12.20 17.03 -14.32
C GLY A 10 11.30 15.95 -14.91
N THR A 11 11.81 15.17 -15.86
CA THR A 11 11.10 14.01 -16.45
C THR A 11 10.71 12.99 -15.39
N VAL A 12 11.65 12.61 -14.52
CA VAL A 12 11.36 11.70 -13.39
C VAL A 12 10.27 12.28 -12.49
N GLY A 13 10.35 13.56 -12.12
CA GLY A 13 9.32 14.23 -11.31
C GLY A 13 7.93 14.18 -11.96
N VAL A 14 7.84 14.44 -13.26
CA VAL A 14 6.58 14.37 -14.02
C VAL A 14 6.04 12.93 -14.07
N LEU A 15 6.89 11.93 -14.29
CA LEU A 15 6.47 10.52 -14.29
C LEU A 15 5.93 10.10 -12.92
N TYR A 16 6.61 10.45 -11.82
CA TYR A 16 6.13 10.16 -10.48
C TYR A 16 4.83 10.89 -10.16
N GLY A 17 4.73 12.19 -10.48
CA GLY A 17 3.50 12.97 -10.27
C GLY A 17 2.31 12.40 -11.05
N THR A 18 2.53 12.03 -12.32
CA THR A 18 1.49 11.41 -13.16
C THR A 18 1.13 10.02 -12.63
N GLY A 19 2.13 9.20 -12.31
CA GLY A 19 1.95 7.85 -11.79
C GLY A 19 1.15 7.82 -10.49
N PHE A 20 1.49 8.68 -9.52
CA PHE A 20 0.71 8.81 -8.27
C PHE A 20 -0.70 9.32 -8.52
N THR A 21 -0.89 10.31 -9.39
CA THR A 21 -2.24 10.80 -9.74
C THR A 21 -3.11 9.68 -10.34
N LEU A 22 -2.52 8.82 -11.18
CA LEU A 22 -3.19 7.65 -11.73
C LEU A 22 -3.47 6.57 -10.69
N LEU A 23 -2.56 6.33 -9.74
CA LEU A 23 -2.78 5.41 -8.62
C LEU A 23 -3.95 5.83 -7.71
N LEU A 24 -4.20 7.13 -7.57
CA LEU A 24 -5.32 7.66 -6.79
C LEU A 24 -6.66 7.63 -7.56
N SER A 25 -6.69 7.10 -8.78
CA SER A 25 -7.92 6.96 -9.56
C SER A 25 -8.76 5.77 -9.10
N ARG A 26 -10.08 5.88 -9.25
CA ARG A 26 -11.02 4.79 -8.92
C ARG A 26 -11.06 3.65 -9.94
N SER A 27 -10.61 3.88 -11.17
CA SER A 27 -10.58 2.84 -12.21
C SER A 27 -9.33 1.98 -12.05
N LEU A 28 -9.53 0.65 -11.97
CA LEU A 28 -8.45 -0.33 -11.89
C LEU A 28 -7.49 -0.24 -13.06
N MET A 29 -7.96 0.05 -14.27
CA MET A 29 -7.06 0.26 -15.41
C MET A 29 -6.20 1.51 -15.28
N ARG A 30 -6.73 2.58 -14.68
CA ARG A 30 -5.92 3.78 -14.39
C ARG A 30 -4.85 3.48 -13.35
N VAL A 31 -5.19 2.74 -12.30
CA VAL A 31 -4.22 2.28 -11.29
C VAL A 31 -3.12 1.44 -11.94
N LEU A 32 -3.49 0.50 -12.83
CA LEU A 32 -2.54 -0.33 -13.57
C LEU A 32 -1.58 0.52 -14.40
N ILE A 33 -2.09 1.47 -15.18
CA ILE A 33 -1.25 2.38 -15.97
C ILE A 33 -0.35 3.21 -15.05
N GLY A 34 -0.86 3.63 -13.88
CA GLY A 34 -0.06 4.30 -12.84
C GLY A 34 1.15 3.49 -12.40
N VAL A 35 0.97 2.18 -12.12
CA VAL A 35 2.07 1.27 -11.77
C VAL A 35 3.11 1.18 -12.89
N VAL A 36 2.68 1.08 -14.15
CA VAL A 36 3.59 1.01 -15.31
C VAL A 36 4.40 2.31 -15.44
N VAL A 37 3.75 3.47 -15.34
CA VAL A 37 4.41 4.78 -15.40
C VAL A 37 5.42 4.95 -14.27
N LEU A 38 5.10 4.53 -13.05
CA LEU A 38 6.03 4.55 -11.91
C LEU A 38 7.23 3.61 -12.13
N GLY A 39 7.01 2.44 -12.73
CA GLY A 39 8.09 1.53 -13.12
C GLY A 39 9.07 2.19 -14.09
N HIS A 40 8.57 2.89 -15.12
CA HIS A 40 9.43 3.67 -16.02
C HIS A 40 10.15 4.81 -15.29
N GLY A 41 9.46 5.53 -14.39
CA GLY A 41 10.06 6.57 -13.56
C GLY A 41 11.21 6.07 -12.70
N THR A 42 11.04 4.88 -12.10
CA THR A 42 12.05 4.23 -11.26
C THR A 42 13.28 3.82 -12.08
N ASN A 43 13.09 3.29 -13.28
CA ASN A 43 14.19 2.96 -14.19
C ASN A 43 15.01 4.19 -14.59
N LEU A 44 14.33 5.30 -14.90
CA LEU A 44 15.02 6.56 -15.20
C LEU A 44 15.71 7.16 -13.97
N LEU A 45 15.12 7.01 -12.78
CA LEU A 45 15.74 7.44 -11.53
C LEU A 45 17.05 6.68 -11.26
N LEU A 46 17.08 5.36 -11.48
CA LEU A 46 18.31 4.57 -11.36
C LEU A 46 19.39 5.05 -12.34
N GLN A 47 19.01 5.37 -13.58
CA GLN A 47 19.93 5.91 -14.57
C GLN A 47 20.49 7.28 -14.17
N LEU A 48 19.65 8.14 -13.57
CA LEU A 48 20.06 9.46 -13.09
C LEU A 48 21.05 9.38 -11.92
N VAL A 49 20.89 8.39 -11.03
CA VAL A 49 21.80 8.14 -9.90
C VAL A 49 23.09 7.45 -10.35
N GLY A 50 23.06 6.71 -11.47
CA GLY A 50 24.18 5.92 -11.98
C GLY A 50 25.38 6.70 -12.54
N GLY A 51 25.38 8.03 -12.43
CA GLY A 51 26.55 8.85 -12.69
C GLY A 51 26.75 9.23 -14.17
N PRO A 52 27.95 9.74 -14.51
CA PRO A 52 28.23 10.28 -15.84
C PRO A 52 28.09 9.23 -16.95
N PRO A 53 27.70 9.65 -18.17
CA PRO A 53 27.66 8.75 -19.32
C PRO A 53 29.07 8.26 -19.65
N GLY A 54 29.26 6.94 -19.62
CA GLY A 54 30.48 6.26 -20.06
C GLY A 54 30.20 5.27 -21.18
N ARG A 55 31.17 4.41 -21.46
CA ARG A 55 31.05 3.30 -22.41
C ARG A 55 30.37 2.11 -21.75
N ALA A 56 29.82 1.20 -22.56
CA ALA A 56 29.20 -0.01 -22.03
C ALA A 56 30.26 -0.85 -21.28
N PRO A 57 29.94 -1.39 -20.09
CA PRO A 57 30.86 -2.19 -19.27
C PRO A 57 31.05 -3.61 -19.85
N ILE A 58 31.59 -3.69 -21.07
CA ILE A 58 31.88 -4.93 -21.79
C ILE A 58 33.40 -5.07 -21.90
N LEU A 59 33.95 -6.16 -21.35
CA LEU A 59 35.39 -6.41 -21.43
C LEU A 59 35.86 -6.44 -22.88
N GLY A 60 36.97 -5.76 -23.15
CA GLY A 60 37.56 -5.65 -24.49
C GLY A 60 36.95 -4.56 -25.38
N SER A 61 35.88 -3.87 -24.95
CA SER A 61 35.25 -2.81 -25.75
C SER A 61 35.84 -1.41 -25.55
N ALA A 62 36.44 -1.15 -24.38
CA ALA A 62 37.15 0.07 -24.04
C ALA A 62 37.99 -0.10 -22.77
N ALA A 63 38.72 0.95 -22.39
CA ALA A 63 39.46 0.98 -21.14
C ALA A 63 38.50 1.01 -19.93
N PRO A 64 38.74 0.20 -18.87
CA PRO A 64 37.82 0.06 -17.74
C PRO A 64 37.42 1.36 -17.06
N GLU A 65 38.33 2.34 -17.01
CA GLU A 65 38.12 3.69 -16.47
C GLU A 65 37.08 4.53 -17.23
N THR A 66 36.70 4.10 -18.44
CA THR A 66 35.69 4.79 -19.27
C THR A 66 34.30 4.16 -19.15
N PHE A 67 34.15 3.06 -18.40
CA PHE A 67 32.87 2.37 -18.28
C PHE A 67 31.87 3.15 -17.43
N THR A 68 30.59 3.05 -17.82
CA THR A 68 29.46 3.45 -16.97
C THR A 68 29.34 2.46 -15.82
N ASP A 69 28.85 2.92 -14.66
CA ASP A 69 28.57 2.05 -13.51
C ASP A 69 27.60 0.91 -13.90
N PRO A 70 28.03 -0.37 -13.80
CA PRO A 70 27.18 -1.50 -14.12
C PRO A 70 26.12 -1.79 -13.07
N LEU A 71 26.26 -1.30 -11.83
CA LEU A 71 25.37 -1.62 -10.72
C LEU A 71 23.94 -1.07 -10.96
N PRO A 72 23.74 0.23 -11.28
CA PRO A 72 22.41 0.76 -11.61
C PRO A 72 21.75 0.05 -12.80
N GLN A 73 22.54 -0.39 -13.78
CA GLN A 73 22.04 -1.13 -14.96
C GLN A 73 21.47 -2.49 -14.57
N ALA A 74 22.18 -3.23 -13.72
CA ALA A 74 21.72 -4.53 -13.21
C ALA A 74 20.43 -4.36 -12.38
N LEU A 75 20.38 -3.35 -11.51
CA LEU A 75 19.18 -3.04 -10.73
C LEU A 75 17.99 -2.64 -11.62
N ALA A 76 18.21 -1.88 -12.69
CA ALA A 76 17.16 -1.51 -13.63
C ALA A 76 16.57 -2.74 -14.33
N LEU A 77 17.41 -3.70 -14.76
CA LEU A 77 16.92 -4.94 -15.35
C LEU A 77 16.02 -5.73 -14.37
N THR A 78 16.41 -5.82 -13.11
CA THR A 78 15.58 -6.44 -12.07
C THR A 78 14.27 -5.69 -11.85
N ALA A 79 14.32 -4.36 -11.80
CA ALA A 79 13.14 -3.52 -11.64
C ALA A 79 12.15 -3.72 -12.80
N ILE A 80 12.63 -3.78 -14.05
CA ILE A 80 11.80 -4.04 -15.24
C ILE A 80 11.04 -5.37 -15.11
N VAL A 81 11.72 -6.44 -14.70
CA VAL A 81 11.09 -7.76 -14.56
C VAL A 81 10.04 -7.76 -13.44
N ILE A 82 10.31 -7.11 -12.31
CA ILE A 82 9.35 -6.97 -11.22
C ILE A 82 8.12 -6.18 -11.68
N THR A 83 8.32 -5.03 -12.34
CA THR A 83 7.22 -4.22 -12.89
C THR A 83 6.40 -5.04 -13.88
N PHE A 84 7.03 -5.81 -14.77
CA PHE A 84 6.33 -6.65 -15.74
C PHE A 84 5.49 -7.73 -15.05
N ALA A 85 6.05 -8.42 -14.05
CA ALA A 85 5.35 -9.43 -13.29
C ALA A 85 4.14 -8.85 -12.53
N LEU A 86 4.32 -7.73 -11.82
CA LEU A 86 3.25 -7.02 -11.13
C LEU A 86 2.17 -6.53 -12.10
N THR A 87 2.56 -5.96 -13.24
CA THR A 87 1.63 -5.47 -14.26
C THR A 87 0.80 -6.61 -14.82
N THR A 88 1.42 -7.75 -15.15
CA THR A 88 0.72 -8.92 -15.68
C THR A 88 -0.24 -9.51 -14.65
N PHE A 89 0.19 -9.57 -13.38
CA PHE A 89 -0.65 -10.03 -12.28
C PHE A 89 -1.86 -9.12 -12.06
N LEU A 90 -1.63 -7.80 -11.97
CA LEU A 90 -2.70 -6.81 -11.83
C LEU A 90 -3.63 -6.80 -13.05
N LEU A 91 -3.10 -7.01 -14.25
CA LEU A 91 -3.91 -7.14 -15.46
C LEU A 91 -4.81 -8.36 -15.41
N ALA A 92 -4.29 -9.51 -14.96
CA ALA A 92 -5.07 -10.73 -14.78
C ALA A 92 -6.19 -10.55 -13.73
N LEU A 93 -5.89 -9.86 -12.62
CA LEU A 93 -6.89 -9.52 -11.60
C LEU A 93 -7.93 -8.53 -12.13
N GLY A 94 -7.49 -7.49 -12.84
CA GLY A 94 -8.38 -6.51 -13.46
C GLY A 94 -9.31 -7.16 -14.48
N TYR A 95 -8.78 -8.06 -15.31
CA TYR A 95 -9.59 -8.86 -16.24
C TYR A 95 -10.60 -9.73 -15.49
N ARG A 96 -10.16 -10.44 -14.44
CA ARG A 96 -11.07 -11.27 -13.63
C ARG A 96 -12.16 -10.43 -12.96
N SER A 97 -11.82 -9.26 -12.44
CA SER A 97 -12.77 -8.32 -11.83
C SER A 97 -13.80 -7.85 -12.85
N TYR A 98 -13.35 -7.47 -14.05
CA TYR A 98 -14.23 -7.04 -15.14
C TYR A 98 -15.21 -8.16 -15.55
N VAL A 99 -14.75 -9.41 -15.63
CA VAL A 99 -15.62 -10.56 -15.93
C VAL A 99 -16.68 -10.80 -14.85
N LEU A 100 -16.35 -10.54 -13.58
CA LEU A 100 -17.26 -10.80 -12.44
C LEU A 100 -18.25 -9.66 -12.19
N VAL A 101 -17.79 -8.40 -12.28
CA VAL A 101 -18.54 -7.20 -11.87
C VAL A 101 -19.09 -6.43 -13.07
N GLY A 102 -18.48 -6.60 -14.26
CA GLY A 102 -18.88 -5.92 -15.49
C GLY A 102 -18.35 -4.49 -15.65
N HIS A 103 -17.64 -3.95 -14.66
CA HIS A 103 -16.96 -2.65 -14.72
C HIS A 103 -15.65 -2.68 -13.93
N ASP A 104 -14.75 -1.73 -14.19
CA ASP A 104 -13.41 -1.66 -13.56
C ASP A 104 -13.30 -0.60 -12.45
N GLU A 105 -14.41 0.07 -12.11
CA GLU A 105 -14.46 1.07 -11.05
C GLU A 105 -14.54 0.43 -9.66
N VAL A 106 -13.65 0.85 -8.76
CA VAL A 106 -13.67 0.50 -7.34
C VAL A 106 -14.81 1.26 -6.65
N GLN A 107 -15.77 0.51 -6.09
CA GLN A 107 -16.95 1.07 -5.46
C GLN A 107 -16.71 1.44 -3.99
N ASP A 108 -17.41 2.47 -3.51
CA ASP A 108 -17.51 2.71 -2.08
C ASP A 108 -18.49 1.71 -1.47
N ASP A 109 -18.13 1.12 -0.33
CA ASP A 109 -19.05 0.26 0.39
C ASP A 109 -20.23 1.07 0.95
N VAL A 110 -21.45 0.58 0.71
CA VAL A 110 -22.67 1.18 1.27
C VAL A 110 -22.75 1.00 2.78
N GLU A 111 -22.14 -0.06 3.32
CA GLU A 111 -22.09 -0.34 4.75
C GLU A 111 -21.18 0.67 5.46
N ASP A 112 -20.05 1.04 4.87
CA ASP A 112 -19.17 2.11 5.38
C ASP A 112 -19.94 3.43 5.56
N ARG A 113 -20.82 3.76 4.61
CA ARG A 113 -21.66 4.97 4.71
C ARG A 113 -22.74 4.85 5.78
N ARG A 114 -23.24 3.64 6.08
CA ARG A 114 -24.22 3.39 7.15
C ARG A 114 -23.56 3.54 8.52
N ILE A 115 -22.42 2.89 8.73
CA ILE A 115 -21.63 2.99 9.96
C ILE A 115 -21.19 4.44 10.22
N ALA A 116 -20.72 5.16 9.20
CA ALA A 116 -20.33 6.56 9.33
C ALA A 116 -21.49 7.49 9.72
N ARG A 117 -22.73 7.18 9.32
CA ARG A 117 -23.92 7.92 9.76
C ARG A 117 -24.37 7.53 11.17
N GLN A 118 -24.07 6.31 11.60
CA GLN A 118 -24.46 5.78 12.90
C GLN A 118 -23.46 6.15 14.01
N LYS A 119 -22.17 6.34 13.68
CA LYS A 119 -21.18 6.99 14.56
C LYS A 119 -21.45 8.49 14.64
N GLY A 120 -22.32 8.89 15.58
CA GLY A 120 -22.36 10.26 16.09
C GLY A 120 -21.01 10.70 16.68
N PRO A 121 -20.80 12.01 16.97
CA PRO A 121 -19.49 12.58 17.28
C PRO A 121 -18.78 11.85 18.44
N SER A 122 -17.64 11.23 18.11
CA SER A 122 -16.60 10.62 18.97
C SER A 122 -17.09 9.76 20.14
N VAL A 123 -17.21 8.44 19.90
CA VAL A 123 -16.90 7.46 20.95
C VAL A 123 -15.42 7.09 20.76
N PRO A 124 -14.51 7.47 21.68
CA PRO A 124 -13.14 6.98 21.68
C PRO A 124 -13.16 5.45 21.60
N LEU A 125 -12.26 4.86 20.82
CA LEU A 125 -12.08 3.41 20.84
C LEU A 125 -11.59 3.08 22.26
N GLU A 126 -12.45 2.52 23.08
CA GLU A 126 -12.03 1.80 24.29
C GLU A 126 -11.28 0.57 23.75
N ASP A 127 -9.98 0.51 24.01
CA ASP A 127 -9.18 -0.66 23.74
C ASP A 127 -9.75 -1.80 24.59
N ASP A 128 -10.51 -2.71 23.96
CA ASP A 128 -11.15 -3.90 24.56
C ASP A 128 -10.11 -4.97 24.99
N ASP A 129 -8.98 -4.56 25.58
CA ASP A 129 -7.93 -5.46 26.07
C ASP A 129 -8.16 -5.90 27.54
N GLU A 130 -9.22 -5.42 28.20
CA GLU A 130 -9.49 -5.74 29.61
C GLU A 130 -10.44 -6.95 29.72
N GLU A 131 -9.83 -8.14 29.76
CA GLU A 131 -10.49 -9.41 30.05
C GLU A 131 -11.24 -9.31 31.40
N PRO A 132 -12.55 -9.57 31.46
CA PRO A 132 -13.36 -9.23 32.64
C PRO A 132 -12.94 -10.04 33.88
N ASP A 133 -12.63 -9.34 34.97
CA ASP A 133 -12.21 -9.89 36.26
C ASP A 133 -13.23 -10.93 36.78
N PRO A 134 -12.86 -12.22 36.85
CA PRO A 134 -13.74 -13.29 37.32
C PRO A 134 -14.21 -13.12 38.76
N LEU A 135 -13.51 -12.32 39.57
CA LEU A 135 -13.79 -12.17 41.00
C LEU A 135 -14.98 -11.23 41.29
N ALA A 136 -15.32 -10.33 40.37
CA ALA A 136 -16.48 -9.42 40.53
C ALA A 136 -17.84 -10.15 40.53
N ARG A 137 -17.91 -11.36 39.95
CA ARG A 137 -19.13 -12.19 39.98
C ARG A 137 -19.33 -12.96 41.29
N ALA A 138 -18.27 -13.16 42.07
CA ALA A 138 -18.35 -13.92 43.31
C ALA A 138 -19.00 -13.10 44.44
N GLU A 139 -18.70 -11.80 44.54
CA GLU A 139 -19.25 -10.93 45.59
C GLU A 139 -20.78 -10.78 45.51
N HIS A 140 -21.38 -10.80 44.31
CA HIS A 140 -22.83 -10.70 44.16
C HIS A 140 -23.60 -11.99 44.44
N ALA A 141 -22.93 -13.15 44.47
CA ALA A 141 -23.60 -14.42 44.77
C ALA A 141 -23.86 -14.58 46.27
N ASP A 142 -23.02 -14.00 47.11
CA ASP A 142 -23.12 -14.14 48.56
C ASP A 142 -24.28 -13.29 49.13
N ASP A 143 -24.56 -12.12 48.52
CA ASP A 143 -25.65 -11.22 48.90
C ASP A 143 -27.06 -11.82 48.63
N GLU A 144 -27.21 -12.60 47.56
CA GLU A 144 -28.50 -13.24 47.22
C GLU A 144 -28.85 -14.38 48.19
N VAL A 145 -27.84 -15.09 48.71
CA VAL A 145 -28.06 -16.20 49.66
C VAL A 145 -28.44 -15.67 51.04
N GLU A 146 -27.84 -14.55 51.48
CA GLU A 146 -28.15 -13.92 52.77
C GLU A 146 -29.56 -13.27 52.78
N SER A 147 -29.98 -12.69 51.64
CA SER A 147 -31.34 -12.14 51.49
C SER A 147 -32.42 -13.23 51.52
N ALA A 148 -32.16 -14.40 50.91
CA ALA A 148 -33.09 -15.52 50.89
C ALA A 148 -33.27 -16.20 52.27
N ALA A 149 -32.24 -16.16 53.12
CA ALA A 149 -32.31 -16.72 54.48
C ALA A 149 -33.17 -15.86 55.43
N LYS A 150 -33.19 -14.53 55.23
CA LYS A 150 -33.89 -13.59 56.11
C LYS A 150 -35.41 -13.55 55.90
N GLY A 151 -35.91 -13.97 54.74
CA GLY A 151 -37.34 -13.94 54.41
C GLY A 151 -38.20 -15.08 54.95
N ARG A 152 -37.65 -16.01 55.74
CA ARG A 152 -38.39 -17.19 56.26
C ARG A 152 -38.77 -17.13 57.75
N ASP A 153 -38.23 -16.19 58.53
CA ASP A 153 -38.47 -16.12 59.98
C ASP A 153 -39.68 -15.23 60.38
N ASP A 154 -40.34 -14.59 59.41
CA ASP A 154 -41.38 -13.57 59.67
C ASP A 154 -42.83 -14.06 59.41
N ALA A 155 -43.08 -15.38 59.33
CA ALA A 155 -44.42 -15.96 59.09
C ALA A 155 -44.88 -16.92 60.20
#